data_AF-A0A520EZF6-F1
#
_entry.id   AF-A0A520EZF6-F1
#
_cell.length_a   1.000
_cell.length_b   1.000
_cell.length_c   1.000
_cell.angle_alpha   90.00
_cell.angle_beta   90.00
_cell.angle_gamma   90.00
#
_symmetry.space_group_name_H-M   'P 1'
#
loop_
_entity.id
_entity.type
_entity.pdbx_description
1 polymer ?
#
loop_
_entity_poly.entity_id
_entity_poly.type
_entity_poly.pdbx_seq_one_letter_code
_entity_poly.pdbx_strand_id
1 'polypeptide(L)'
;MSDQLLDAVQQGVHTVDLGRQLRVGMPQSPNHPQFWHTLPRRHGDMTRSDGGSAANDMITTGTHVGTHIDALAHVSHNGKLHGGADAGQSCLGGKYVEHGVHTIAPMIRRGVLLDIPRLLGVGR
;
A
#
# COMPACT_ATOMS: atom_id res chain seq x y z
N MET A 1 5.40 -11.18 31.79
CA MET A 1 6.08 -11.64 30.56
C MET A 1 6.59 -10.38 29.87
N SER A 2 7.88 -10.28 29.54
CA SER A 2 8.34 -9.15 28.72
C SER A 2 7.82 -9.35 27.30
N ASP A 3 7.50 -8.23 26.65
CA ASP A 3 7.07 -8.21 25.26
C ASP A 3 8.30 -8.47 24.38
N GLN A 4 8.40 -9.68 23.84
CA GLN A 4 9.55 -10.11 23.03
C GLN A 4 9.81 -9.18 21.84
N LEU A 5 8.78 -8.55 21.29
CA LEU A 5 8.93 -7.59 20.20
C LEU A 5 9.55 -6.28 20.73
N LEU A 6 9.06 -5.79 21.86
CA LEU A 6 9.61 -4.59 22.50
C LEU A 6 11.08 -4.79 22.88
N ASP A 7 11.42 -5.94 23.47
CA ASP A 7 12.79 -6.28 23.82
C ASP A 7 13.70 -6.33 22.58
N ALA A 8 13.23 -6.94 21.49
CA ALA A 8 13.96 -7.01 20.22
C ALA A 8 14.19 -5.62 19.61
N VAL A 9 13.19 -4.75 19.64
CA VAL A 9 13.32 -3.36 19.15
C VAL A 9 14.29 -2.55 20.02
N GLN A 10 14.23 -2.70 21.35
CA GLN A 10 15.12 -2.02 22.29
C GLN A 10 16.59 -2.43 22.14
N GLN A 11 16.86 -3.66 21.72
CA GLN A 11 18.21 -4.14 21.43
C GLN A 11 18.81 -3.58 20.13
N GLY A 12 18.01 -2.85 19.35
CA GLY A 12 18.40 -2.29 18.06
C GLY A 12 18.06 -3.22 16.91
N VAL A 13 17.38 -2.67 15.90
CA VAL A 13 16.96 -3.40 14.70
C VAL A 13 17.51 -2.74 13.45
N HIS A 14 18.02 -3.55 12.53
CA HIS A 14 18.30 -3.07 11.17
C HIS A 14 16.98 -3.03 10.39
N THR A 15 16.60 -1.84 9.92
CA THR A 15 15.35 -1.62 9.20
C THR A 15 15.63 -1.47 7.72
N VAL A 16 14.88 -2.20 6.89
CA VAL A 16 14.92 -2.07 5.43
C VAL A 16 13.51 -1.75 4.94
N ASP A 17 13.36 -0.61 4.26
CA ASP A 17 12.11 -0.25 3.61
C ASP A 17 11.95 -1.00 2.29
N LEU A 18 10.85 -1.75 2.15
CA LEU A 18 10.47 -2.48 0.93
C LEU A 18 9.45 -1.68 0.09
N GLY A 19 9.04 -0.51 0.56
CA GLY A 19 8.20 0.44 -0.14
C GLY A 19 8.89 1.02 -1.38
N ARG A 20 8.11 1.19 -2.44
CA ARG A 20 8.51 2.00 -3.59
C ARG A 20 7.98 3.41 -3.41
N GLN A 21 8.81 4.40 -3.74
CA GLN A 21 8.39 5.78 -3.79
C GLN A 21 7.28 5.96 -4.84
N LEU A 22 6.12 6.43 -4.39
CA LEU A 22 5.02 6.82 -5.27
C LEU A 22 5.39 8.11 -6.00
N ARG A 23 5.34 8.08 -7.33
CA ARG A 23 5.57 9.25 -8.18
C ARG A 23 4.78 9.12 -9.48
N VAL A 24 4.43 10.25 -10.08
CA VAL A 24 3.80 10.28 -11.40
C VAL A 24 4.74 9.62 -12.41
N GLY A 25 4.20 8.70 -13.23
CA GLY A 25 4.97 7.96 -14.24
C GLY A 25 5.80 6.78 -13.71
N MET A 26 5.62 6.37 -12.44
CA MET A 26 6.25 5.14 -11.95
C MET A 26 5.69 3.88 -12.67
N PRO A 27 6.45 2.78 -12.74
CA PRO A 27 5.93 1.51 -13.24
C PRO A 27 4.69 1.08 -12.47
N GLN A 28 3.63 0.77 -13.22
CA GLN A 28 2.35 0.29 -12.70
C GLN A 28 1.67 -0.56 -13.78
N SER A 29 0.70 -1.38 -13.38
CA SER A 29 -0.12 -2.13 -14.34
C SER A 29 -0.96 -1.15 -15.18
N PRO A 30 -1.06 -1.35 -16.51
CA PRO A 30 -1.92 -0.53 -17.37
C PRO A 30 -3.42 -0.74 -17.09
N ASN A 31 -3.78 -1.76 -16.31
CA ASN A 31 -5.18 -2.07 -15.97
C ASN A 31 -5.70 -1.28 -14.75
N HIS A 32 -4.88 -0.43 -14.13
CA HIS A 32 -5.26 0.31 -12.92
C HIS A 32 -5.19 1.83 -13.14
N PRO A 33 -6.04 2.62 -12.45
CA PRO A 33 -5.95 4.07 -12.45
C PRO A 33 -4.55 4.52 -12.02
N GLN A 34 -3.99 5.50 -12.73
CA GLN A 34 -2.63 5.96 -12.47
C GLN A 34 -2.50 6.68 -11.13
N PHE A 35 -1.32 6.60 -10.51
CA PHE A 35 -0.96 7.50 -9.42
C PHE A 35 -0.81 8.95 -9.92
N TRP A 36 -1.50 9.86 -9.25
CA TRP A 36 -1.42 11.29 -9.47
C TRP A 36 -1.19 12.01 -8.16
N HIS A 37 -0.29 12.99 -8.19
CA HIS A 37 -0.02 13.91 -7.09
C HIS A 37 0.10 15.31 -7.66
N THR A 38 -0.61 16.25 -7.05
CA THR A 38 -0.57 17.66 -7.43
C THR A 38 -0.55 18.53 -6.19
N LEU A 39 -0.03 19.74 -6.33
CA LEU A 39 0.01 20.76 -5.28
C LEU A 39 -0.89 21.93 -5.71
N PRO A 40 -2.19 21.94 -5.33
CA PRO A 40 -3.07 23.08 -5.62
C PRO A 40 -2.58 24.39 -4.98
N ARG A 41 -1.84 24.30 -3.86
CA ARG A 41 -1.13 25.43 -3.25
C ARG A 41 0.28 25.01 -2.91
N ARG A 42 1.25 25.83 -3.30
CA ARG A 42 2.67 25.67 -2.95
C ARG A 42 3.08 26.76 -1.97
N HIS A 43 4.16 26.51 -1.24
CA HIS A 43 4.81 27.59 -0.50
C HIS A 43 5.22 28.71 -1.46
N GLY A 44 4.96 29.95 -1.05
CA GLY A 44 5.23 31.15 -1.86
C GLY A 44 4.08 31.59 -2.78
N ASP A 45 3.09 30.74 -3.08
CA ASP A 45 1.89 31.19 -3.81
C ASP A 45 1.08 32.20 -2.97
N MET A 46 1.07 32.02 -1.65
CA MET A 46 0.53 32.95 -0.66
C MET A 46 1.40 32.95 0.59
N THR A 47 1.82 34.14 1.01
CA THR A 47 2.57 34.36 2.25
C THR A 47 1.83 35.38 3.10
N ARG A 48 1.58 35.02 4.35
CA ARG A 48 0.95 35.90 5.35
C ARG A 48 1.91 37.00 5.76
N SER A 49 1.39 38.06 6.36
CA SER A 49 2.18 39.22 6.82
C SER A 49 3.23 38.87 7.88
N ASP A 50 3.03 37.78 8.60
CA ASP A 50 3.97 37.22 9.58
C ASP A 50 5.04 36.31 8.94
N GLY A 51 5.06 36.19 7.61
CA GLY A 51 5.95 35.30 6.87
C GLY A 51 5.46 33.85 6.75
N GLY A 52 4.32 33.51 7.35
CA GLY A 52 3.76 32.16 7.28
C GLY A 52 3.27 31.80 5.88
N SER A 53 3.61 30.60 5.40
CA SER A 53 3.04 30.03 4.18
C SER A 53 2.71 28.55 4.38
N ALA A 54 1.80 28.02 3.57
CA ALA A 54 1.39 26.62 3.62
C ALA A 54 1.21 26.09 2.20
N ALA A 55 1.62 24.84 2.00
CA ALA A 55 1.28 24.06 0.82
C ALA A 55 0.18 23.04 1.16
N ASN A 56 -0.55 22.59 0.14
CA ASN A 56 -1.43 21.43 0.25
C ASN A 56 -1.36 20.60 -1.04
N ASP A 57 -1.75 19.34 -0.94
CA ASP A 57 -1.74 18.42 -2.05
C ASP A 57 -3.08 17.71 -2.26
N MET A 58 -3.20 17.10 -3.44
CA MET A 58 -4.20 16.11 -3.76
C MET A 58 -3.51 14.87 -4.32
N ILE A 59 -3.93 13.71 -3.84
CA ILE A 59 -3.45 12.40 -4.33
C ILE A 59 -4.65 11.63 -4.86
N THR A 60 -4.50 11.07 -6.06
CA THR A 60 -5.40 10.06 -6.61
C THR A 60 -4.58 8.81 -6.89
N THR A 61 -5.04 7.65 -6.43
CA THR A 61 -4.34 6.39 -6.62
C THR A 61 -5.32 5.25 -6.80
N GLY A 62 -5.00 4.31 -7.70
CA GLY A 62 -5.57 2.98 -7.65
C GLY A 62 -5.08 2.22 -6.42
N THR A 63 -5.86 1.26 -5.94
CA THR A 63 -5.51 0.42 -4.77
C THR A 63 -4.46 -0.65 -5.07
N HIS A 64 -4.10 -0.83 -6.34
CA HIS A 64 -3.13 -1.81 -6.85
C HIS A 64 -1.89 -1.13 -7.47
N VAL A 65 -1.54 0.05 -6.95
CA VAL A 65 -0.51 0.93 -7.50
C VAL A 65 0.60 1.12 -6.48
N GLY A 66 1.86 0.96 -6.91
CA GLY A 66 3.03 0.98 -6.02
C GLY A 66 3.15 -0.29 -5.17
N THR A 67 3.87 -0.22 -4.04
CA THR A 67 3.88 -1.30 -3.05
C THR A 67 2.52 -1.34 -2.35
N HIS A 68 1.78 -2.45 -2.47
CA HIS A 68 0.41 -2.57 -1.97
C HIS A 68 0.12 -3.98 -1.43
N ILE A 69 -1.07 -4.17 -0.88
CA ILE A 69 -1.61 -5.45 -0.41
C ILE A 69 -2.94 -5.69 -1.12
N ASP A 70 -3.07 -6.85 -1.74
CA ASP A 70 -4.36 -7.33 -2.26
C ASP A 70 -5.13 -8.03 -1.15
N ALA A 71 -6.35 -7.56 -0.88
CA ALA A 71 -7.24 -8.22 0.06
C ALA A 71 -7.84 -9.48 -0.56
N LEU A 72 -8.42 -10.37 0.27
CA LEU A 72 -9.05 -11.61 -0.22
C LEU A 72 -10.24 -11.35 -1.15
N ALA A 73 -10.83 -10.15 -1.13
CA ALA A 73 -11.85 -9.71 -2.06
C ALA A 73 -11.32 -9.30 -3.46
N HIS A 74 -10.00 -9.22 -3.68
CA HIS A 74 -9.43 -8.70 -4.92
C HIS A 74 -9.72 -9.59 -6.14
N VAL A 75 -9.60 -10.91 -5.96
CA VAL A 75 -9.76 -11.89 -7.04
C VAL A 75 -10.84 -12.89 -6.66
N SER A 76 -11.73 -13.19 -7.62
CA SER A 76 -12.74 -14.24 -7.51
C SER A 76 -12.46 -15.37 -8.50
N HIS A 77 -13.02 -16.54 -8.24
CA HIS A 77 -13.04 -17.65 -9.18
C HIS A 77 -14.43 -18.29 -9.21
N ASN A 78 -14.97 -18.54 -10.40
CA ASN A 78 -16.34 -19.04 -10.61
C ASN A 78 -17.40 -18.22 -9.87
N GLY A 79 -17.25 -16.89 -9.87
CA GLY A 79 -18.16 -15.96 -9.19
C GLY A 79 -18.07 -15.99 -7.67
N LYS A 80 -17.09 -16.68 -7.08
CA LYS A 80 -16.92 -16.81 -5.63
C LYS A 80 -15.62 -16.19 -5.14
N LEU A 81 -15.69 -15.54 -3.99
CA LEU A 81 -14.52 -15.13 -3.22
C LEU A 81 -14.00 -16.30 -2.38
N HIS A 82 -12.87 -16.08 -1.71
CA HIS A 82 -12.39 -16.97 -0.66
C HIS A 82 -13.52 -17.28 0.34
N GLY A 83 -13.64 -18.54 0.77
CA GLY A 83 -14.70 -18.97 1.70
C GLY A 83 -16.09 -19.15 1.07
N GLY A 84 -16.24 -18.95 -0.25
CA GLY A 84 -17.49 -19.24 -0.98
C GLY A 84 -18.51 -18.10 -1.02
N ALA A 85 -18.14 -16.91 -0.53
CA ALA A 85 -18.98 -15.72 -0.65
C ALA A 85 -19.22 -15.35 -2.13
N ASP A 86 -20.40 -14.82 -2.45
CA ASP A 86 -20.74 -14.43 -3.81
C ASP A 86 -20.07 -13.11 -4.21
N ALA A 87 -19.17 -13.15 -5.19
CA ALA A 87 -18.35 -11.99 -5.53
C ALA A 87 -19.17 -10.79 -6.05
N GLY A 88 -20.27 -11.06 -6.77
CA GLY A 88 -21.13 -10.02 -7.32
C GLY A 88 -21.95 -9.33 -6.21
N GLN A 89 -22.52 -10.10 -5.29
CA GLN A 89 -23.24 -9.52 -4.15
C GLN A 89 -22.29 -8.80 -3.19
N SER A 90 -21.08 -9.33 -2.98
CA SER A 90 -20.11 -8.77 -2.02
C SER A 90 -19.57 -7.40 -2.41
N CYS A 91 -19.69 -6.94 -3.66
CA CYS A 91 -19.17 -5.65 -4.11
C CYS A 91 -20.24 -4.56 -4.30
N LEU A 92 -21.52 -4.89 -4.09
CA LEU A 92 -22.62 -3.95 -4.25
C LEU A 92 -22.45 -2.74 -3.32
N GLY A 93 -22.72 -1.54 -3.85
CA GLY A 93 -22.52 -0.29 -3.12
C GLY A 93 -21.05 0.17 -3.04
N GLY A 94 -20.15 -0.46 -3.80
CA GLY A 94 -18.75 -0.04 -3.93
C GLY A 94 -17.89 -0.38 -2.71
N LYS A 95 -18.33 -1.35 -1.89
CA LYS A 95 -17.63 -1.79 -0.68
C LYS A 95 -17.63 -3.31 -0.62
N TYR A 96 -16.55 -3.88 -0.11
CA TYR A 96 -16.49 -5.28 0.29
C TYR A 96 -16.62 -5.35 1.80
N VAL A 97 -17.77 -5.81 2.30
CA VAL A 97 -18.02 -5.99 3.75
C VAL A 97 -17.20 -7.16 4.29
N GLU A 98 -17.19 -8.26 3.55
CA GLU A 98 -16.34 -9.42 3.82
C GLU A 98 -15.08 -9.34 2.97
N HIS A 99 -13.95 -9.79 3.50
CA HIS A 99 -12.69 -9.93 2.78
C HIS A 99 -12.09 -8.64 2.19
N GLY A 100 -12.68 -7.47 2.47
CA GLY A 100 -12.12 -6.17 2.12
C GLY A 100 -10.84 -5.87 2.92
N VAL A 101 -10.00 -4.97 2.40
CA VAL A 101 -8.70 -4.65 3.04
C VAL A 101 -8.84 -4.17 4.49
N HIS A 102 -9.97 -3.55 4.83
CA HIS A 102 -10.29 -3.08 6.17
C HIS A 102 -10.45 -4.21 7.21
N THR A 103 -10.59 -5.47 6.78
CA THR A 103 -10.62 -6.64 7.67
C THR A 103 -9.23 -7.21 7.98
N ILE A 104 -8.17 -6.70 7.34
CA ILE A 104 -6.80 -7.16 7.57
C ILE A 104 -6.30 -6.55 8.89
N ALA A 105 -6.04 -7.39 9.89
CA ALA A 105 -5.40 -6.96 11.13
C ALA A 105 -3.96 -6.48 10.88
N PRO A 106 -3.41 -5.55 11.70
CA PRO A 106 -2.00 -5.18 11.62
C PRO A 106 -1.08 -6.41 11.63
N MET A 107 -0.12 -6.43 10.71
CA MET A 107 0.76 -7.59 10.52
C MET A 107 2.18 -7.29 11.00
N ILE A 108 2.54 -7.85 12.14
CA ILE A 108 3.93 -7.95 12.60
C ILE A 108 4.25 -9.43 12.69
N ARG A 109 5.06 -9.92 11.76
CA ARG A 109 5.35 -11.34 11.59
C ARG A 109 6.72 -11.54 10.98
N ARG A 110 7.27 -12.75 11.15
CA ARG A 110 8.49 -13.18 10.46
C ARG A 110 8.29 -13.14 8.95
N GLY A 111 9.20 -12.45 8.25
CA GLY A 111 9.34 -12.50 6.80
C GLY A 111 10.48 -13.45 6.41
N VAL A 112 10.35 -14.08 5.24
CA VAL A 112 11.43 -14.86 4.62
C VAL A 112 11.67 -14.28 3.24
N LEU A 113 12.91 -13.86 2.95
CA LEU A 113 13.31 -13.39 1.63
C LEU A 113 13.90 -14.56 0.84
N LEU A 114 13.28 -14.87 -0.30
CA LEU A 114 13.81 -15.82 -1.27
C LEU A 114 14.45 -15.04 -2.43
N ASP A 115 15.79 -15.06 -2.50
CA ASP A 115 16.55 -14.42 -3.58
C ASP A 115 16.58 -15.31 -4.82
N ILE A 116 15.46 -15.34 -5.55
CA ILE A 116 15.27 -16.17 -6.75
C ILE A 116 16.24 -15.78 -7.88
N PRO A 117 16.47 -14.48 -8.20
CA PRO A 117 17.45 -14.11 -9.23
C PRO A 117 18.83 -14.70 -8.96
N ARG A 118 19.33 -14.58 -7.71
CA ARG A 118 20.61 -15.18 -7.33
C ARG A 118 20.62 -16.69 -7.42
N LEU A 119 19.56 -17.37 -7.00
CA LEU A 119 19.43 -18.82 -7.11
C LEU A 119 19.52 -19.28 -8.57
N LEU A 120 18.91 -18.53 -9.49
CA LEU A 120 18.92 -18.82 -10.93
C LEU A 120 20.19 -18.34 -11.64
N GLY A 121 21.12 -17.70 -10.93
CA GLY A 121 22.35 -17.16 -11.52
C GLY A 121 22.13 -16.01 -12.49
N VAL A 122 20.97 -15.35 -12.43
CA VAL A 122 20.66 -14.18 -13.27
C VAL A 122 21.03 -12.90 -12.53
N GLY A 123 21.65 -11.97 -13.25
CA GLY A 123 22.03 -10.66 -12.72
C GLY A 123 20.82 -9.78 -12.40
N ARG A 124 21.11 -8.63 -11.78
CA ARG A 124 20.12 -7.59 -11.49
C ARG A 124 19.94 -6.65 -12.68
#